data_AF-A0A835G2T9-F1
#
_entry.id   AF-A0A835G2T9-F1
#
_cell.length_a   1.000
_cell.length_b   1.000
_cell.length_c   1.000
_cell.angle_alpha   90.00
_cell.angle_beta   90.00
_cell.angle_gamma   90.00
#
_symmetry.space_group_name_H-M   'P 1'
#
loop_
_entity.id
_entity.type
_entity.pdbx_description
1 polymer ?
#
loop_
_entity_poly.entity_id
_entity_poly.type
_entity_poly.pdbx_seq_one_letter_code
_entity_poly.pdbx_strand_id
1 'polypeptide(L)' 'MKKARVIYNPTSGKELVKKNLADILSILEECGYEASAFATTPDENSARNEARRVAELGFNQLLPLEAMELSMKSLMELLL' A
#
# COMPACT_ATOMS: atom_id res chain seq x y z
N MET A 1 14.97 -9.25 -5.47
CA MET A 1 14.01 -8.14 -5.51
C MET A 1 13.35 -8.01 -4.14
N LYS A 2 13.14 -6.80 -3.61
CA LYS A 2 12.32 -6.61 -2.40
C LYS A 2 10.84 -6.59 -2.78
N LYS A 3 9.94 -7.09 -1.93
CA LYS A 3 8.50 -7.12 -2.22
C LYS A 3 7.73 -6.12 -1.36
N ALA A 4 6.77 -5.42 -1.98
CA ALA A 4 5.89 -4.46 -1.30
C ALA A 4 4.41 -4.82 -1.52
N ARG A 5 3.59 -4.67 -0.46
CA ARG A 5 2.13 -4.83 -0.51
C ARG A 5 1.44 -3.55 -0.06
N VAL A 6 0.64 -2.99 -0.95
CA VAL A 6 -0.27 -1.86 -0.70
C VAL A 6 -1.61 -2.41 -0.21
N ILE A 7 -2.00 -2.11 1.04
CA ILE A 7 -3.27 -2.58 1.63
C ILE A 7 -4.19 -1.37 1.76
N TYR A 8 -5.37 -1.43 1.13
CA TYR A 8 -6.29 -0.29 1.07
C TYR A 8 -7.76 -0.66 1.20
N ASN A 9 -8.56 0.26 1.74
CA ASN A 9 -10.00 0.14 1.79
C ASN A 9 -10.65 0.81 0.57
N PRO A 10 -11.33 0.07 -0.33
CA PRO A 10 -11.97 0.66 -1.51
C PRO A 10 -13.25 1.46 -1.20
N THR A 11 -13.81 1.35 0.01
CA THR A 11 -15.11 1.96 0.39
C THR A 11 -15.01 3.08 1.42
N SER A 12 -13.81 3.39 1.96
CA SER A 12 -13.63 4.36 3.06
C SER A 12 -13.88 5.83 2.69
N GLY A 13 -14.48 6.13 1.54
CA GLY A 13 -14.69 7.50 1.05
C GLY A 13 -13.39 8.21 0.63
N LYS A 14 -12.21 7.65 0.95
CA LYS A 14 -10.89 8.09 0.49
C LYS A 14 -10.59 7.55 -0.91
N GLU A 15 -11.42 7.95 -1.89
CA GLU A 15 -11.30 7.53 -3.30
C GLU A 15 -9.93 7.79 -3.93
N LEU A 16 -9.13 8.66 -3.32
CA LEU A 16 -7.80 9.03 -3.79
C LEU A 16 -6.90 7.81 -4.01
N VAL A 17 -6.95 6.82 -3.12
CA VAL A 17 -6.10 5.64 -3.25
C VAL A 17 -6.47 4.84 -4.49
N LYS A 18 -7.76 4.57 -4.70
CA LYS A 18 -8.22 3.78 -5.84
C LYS A 18 -7.86 4.49 -7.16
N LYS A 19 -7.95 5.83 -7.19
CA LYS A 19 -7.59 6.64 -8.36
C LYS A 19 -6.09 6.67 -8.61
N ASN A 20 -5.27 6.75 -7.55
CA ASN A 20 -3.82 6.88 -7.65
C ASN A 20 -3.08 5.53 -7.49
N LEU A 21 -3.79 4.40 -7.47
CA LEU A 21 -3.18 3.09 -7.18
C LEU A 21 -2.10 2.73 -8.21
N ALA A 22 -2.35 3.04 -9.49
CA ALA A 22 -1.37 2.82 -10.55
C ALA A 22 -0.09 3.61 -10.28
N ASP A 23 -0.20 4.90 -9.97
CA ASP A 23 0.94 5.77 -9.69
C ASP A 23 1.73 5.30 -8.46
N ILE A 24 1.03 4.90 -7.39
CA ILE A 24 1.65 4.36 -6.18
C ILE A 24 2.46 3.09 -6.50
N LEU A 25 1.90 2.18 -7.29
CA LEU A 25 2.61 0.95 -7.68
C LEU A 25 3.82 1.26 -8.56
N SER A 26 3.69 2.17 -9.54
CA SER A 26 4.80 2.62 -10.38
C SER A 26 5.94 3.21 -9.55
N ILE A 27 5.64 4.09 -8.59
CA ILE A 27 6.65 4.70 -7.70
C ILE A 27 7.40 3.63 -6.90
N LEU A 28 6.68 2.61 -6.40
CA LEU A 28 7.30 1.51 -5.66
C LEU A 28 8.21 0.66 -6.57
N GLU A 29 7.79 0.41 -7.81
CA GLU A 29 8.60 -0.31 -8.80
C GLU A 29 9.85 0.47 -9.20
N GLU A 30 9.74 1.78 -9.42
CA GLU A 30 10.88 2.69 -9.64
C GLU A 30 11.86 2.69 -8.46
N CYS A 31 11.36 2.53 -7.23
CA CYS A 31 12.16 2.37 -6.02
C CYS A 31 12.78 0.96 -5.86
N GLY A 32 12.58 0.05 -6.82
CA GLY A 32 13.15 -1.30 -6.83
C GLY A 32 12.37 -2.36 -6.06
N TYR A 33 11.07 -2.10 -5.78
CA TYR A 33 10.18 -3.09 -5.19
C TYR A 33 9.35 -3.81 -6.26
N GLU A 34 9.18 -5.12 -6.12
CA GLU A 34 8.07 -5.83 -6.75
C GLU A 34 6.80 -5.49 -5.98
N ALA A 35 5.97 -4.61 -6.55
CA ALA A 35 4.83 -4.03 -5.87
C ALA A 35 3.53 -4.77 -6.22
N SER A 36 2.60 -4.78 -5.27
CA SER A 36 1.30 -5.42 -5.45
C SER A 36 0.27 -4.82 -4.49
N ALA A 37 -1.02 -4.97 -4.78
CA ALA A 37 -2.09 -4.37 -3.98
C ALA A 37 -3.05 -5.41 -3.40
N PHE A 38 -3.72 -5.05 -2.31
CA PHE A 38 -4.84 -5.79 -1.71
C PHE A 38 -5.92 -4.81 -1.29
N ALA A 39 -7.12 -4.99 -1.85
CA ALA A 39 -8.31 -4.25 -1.43
C ALA A 39 -8.97 -5.00 -0.28
N THR A 40 -9.16 -4.35 0.87
CA THR A 40 -9.81 -4.96 2.03
C THR A 40 -11.28 -5.22 1.76
N THR A 41 -11.78 -6.30 2.35
CA THR A 41 -13.19 -6.68 2.38
C THR A 41 -13.85 -6.20 3.68
N PRO A 42 -15.19 -6.21 3.77
CA PRO A 42 -15.91 -5.99 5.03
C PRO A 42 -15.67 -7.07 6.11
N ASP A 43 -14.96 -8.15 5.76
CA ASP A 43 -14.65 -9.22 6.70
C ASP A 43 -13.84 -8.69 7.88
N GLU A 44 -14.11 -9.25 9.05
CA GLU A 44 -13.40 -8.86 10.27
C GLU A 44 -11.89 -9.03 10.09
N ASN A 45 -11.12 -8.02 10.49
CA ASN A 45 -9.66 -8.02 10.42
C ASN A 45 -9.08 -8.19 9.01
N SER A 46 -9.82 -7.91 7.92
CA SER A 46 -9.34 -8.08 6.53
C SER A 46 -7.92 -7.52 6.29
N ALA A 47 -7.66 -6.26 6.69
CA ALA A 47 -6.33 -5.64 6.58
C ALA A 47 -5.25 -6.35 7.42
N ARG A 48 -5.59 -6.75 8.65
CA ARG A 48 -4.68 -7.43 9.58
C ARG A 48 -4.33 -8.83 9.07
N ASN A 49 -5.30 -9.54 8.50
CA ASN A 49 -5.11 -10.88 7.94
C ASN A 49 -4.18 -10.82 6.73
N GLU A 50 -4.36 -9.84 5.84
CA GLU A 50 -3.45 -9.64 4.72
C GLU A 50 -2.05 -9.27 5.20
N ALA A 51 -1.92 -8.34 6.16
CA ALA A 51 -0.63 -7.94 6.73
C ALA A 51 0.13 -9.15 7.32
N ARG A 52 -0.58 -10.04 8.02
CA ARG A 52 -0.01 -11.29 8.53
C ARG A 52 0.47 -12.19 7.38
N ARG A 53 -0.39 -12.42 6.38
CA ARG A 53 -0.08 -13.29 5.23
C ARG A 53 1.19 -12.85 4.52
N VAL A 54 1.36 -11.56 4.25
CA VAL A 54 2.54 -11.08 3.52
C VAL A 54 3.80 -11.01 4.39
N ALA A 55 3.67 -10.83 5.71
CA ALA A 55 4.79 -11.00 6.64
C ALA A 55 5.30 -12.46 6.62
N GLU A 56 4.39 -13.43 6.63
CA GLU A 56 4.71 -14.86 6.52
C GLU A 56 5.33 -15.21 5.15
N LEU A 57 4.92 -14.53 4.08
CA LEU A 57 5.49 -14.67 2.74
C LEU A 57 6.82 -13.92 2.53
N GLY A 58 7.35 -13.26 3.56
CA GLY A 58 8.65 -12.58 3.51
C GLY A 58 8.65 -11.25 2.74
N PHE A 59 7.52 -10.54 2.69
CA PHE A 59 7.49 -9.20 2.11
C PHE A 59 8.32 -8.22 2.94
N ASN A 60 9.04 -7.33 2.26
CA ASN A 60 9.96 -6.40 2.91
C ASN A 60 9.26 -5.13 3.40
N GLN A 61 8.17 -4.72 2.76
CA GLN A 61 7.45 -3.51 3.13
C GLN A 61 5.94 -3.68 3.07
N LEU A 62 5.29 -3.18 4.12
CA LEU A 62 3.85 -3.11 4.30
C LEU A 62 3.41 -1.65 4.27
N LEU A 63 2.49 -1.32 3.37
CA LEU A 63 1.94 0.04 3.25
C LEU A 63 0.44 0.02 3.54
N PRO A 64 0.03 0.15 4.82
CA PRO A 64 -1.35 0.44 5.18
C PRO A 64 -1.65 1.90 4.85
N LEU A 65 -2.48 2.13 3.84
CA LEU A 65 -2.69 3.46 3.27
C LEU A 65 -3.43 4.44 4.18
N GLU A 66 -4.12 3.97 5.22
CA GLU A 66 -4.67 4.85 6.26
C GLU A 66 -3.58 5.65 6.99
N ALA A 67 -2.33 5.17 6.99
CA ALA A 67 -1.17 5.86 7.55
C ALA A 67 -0.32 6.63 6.50
N MET A 68 -0.64 6.54 5.20
CA MET A 68 0.16 7.14 4.13
C MET A 68 -0.15 8.61 3.83
N GLU A 69 -1.19 9.21 4.42
CA GLU A 69 -1.45 10.66 4.25
C GLU A 69 -0.26 11.51 4.72
N LEU A 70 0.43 11.08 5.79
CA LEU A 70 1.65 11.73 6.28
C LEU A 70 2.89 11.36 5.44
N SER A 71 3.01 10.09 5.04
CA SER A 71 4.19 9.58 4.31
C SER A 71 4.24 10.04 2.85
N MET A 72 3.11 10.20 2.17
CA MET A 72 3.08 10.65 0.78
C MET A 72 3.38 12.13 0.66
N LYS A 73 2.96 12.98 1.63
CA LYS A 73 3.43 14.36 1.70
C LYS A 73 4.95 14.43 1.83
N SER A 74 5.52 13.66 2.76
CA SER A 74 6.98 13.63 2.93
C SER A 74 7.73 12.98 1.76
N LEU A 75 7.18 11.96 1.11
CA LEU A 75 7.77 11.35 -0.10
C LEU A 75 7.69 12.28 -1.31
N MET A 76 6.59 13.02 -1.48
CA MET A 76 6.45 14.02 -2.54
C MET A 76 7.31 15.27 -2.28
N GLU A 77 7.51 15.67 -1.01
CA GLU A 77 8.45 16.73 -0.62
C GLU A 77 9.92 16.31 -0.75
N LEU A 78 10.24 15.01 -0.75
CA LEU A 78 11.58 14.49 -1.02
C LEU A 78 11.89 14.34 -2.52
N LEU A 79 10.87 14.44 -3.37
CA LEU A 79 10.96 14.34 -4.84
C LEU A 79 10.83 15.70 -5.55
N LEU A 80 10.74 16.80 -4.78
CA LEU A 80 10.78 18.21 -5.22
C LEU A 80 11.95 18.94 -4.54
#